data_AF-B3E9F0-F1
#
_entry.id   AF-B3E9F0-F1
#
_cell.length_a   1.000
_cell.length_b   1.000
_cell.length_c   1.000
_cell.angle_alpha   90.00
_cell.angle_beta   90.00
_cell.angle_gamma   90.00
#
_symmetry.space_group_name_H-M   'P 1'
#
loop_
_entity.id
_entity.type
_entity.pdbx_description
1 polymer ?
#
loop_
_entity_poly.entity_id
_entity_poly.type
_entity_poly.pdbx_seq_one_letter_code
_entity_poly.pdbx_strand_id
1 'polypeptide(L)'
;MHPSDAVKILFGEAADLQRVTAAEVKSAFRRRVRTFHPDSAQSVAQHCGEAVSSLVSARDILIEHLASAQKKAAGPAPARPSTPFSTYVRPTVVRPVRPVVEKIPKKEHERYYKGVFPTYKLKFGQFLYFATEISWQDLVRGMRWQRDQRPPYGEIAKAWGWLTDKDIQIVRAATDIPGVFGEKAVTLGLLTPKQAAFLVRHQHHSQPRLGEYFVKERILLPHEVTQHLKAMQRHNSSIERGTGPVPPFNPAGYVR
;
A
#
# COMPACT_ATOMS: atom_id res chain seq x y z
N MET A 1 26.80 -19.82 -1.22
CA MET A 1 25.89 -20.99 -1.22
C MET A 1 25.93 -21.61 -2.60
N HIS A 2 26.17 -22.92 -2.72
CA HIS A 2 26.24 -23.59 -4.02
C HIS A 2 24.83 -23.71 -4.63
N PRO A 3 24.63 -23.66 -5.96
CA PRO A 3 23.31 -23.85 -6.56
C PRO A 3 22.64 -25.15 -6.11
N SER A 4 23.39 -26.24 -5.92
CA SER A 4 22.88 -27.51 -5.38
C SER A 4 22.30 -27.38 -3.96
N ASP A 5 22.90 -26.54 -3.12
CA ASP A 5 22.39 -26.27 -1.76
C ASP A 5 21.14 -25.39 -1.83
N ALA A 6 21.10 -24.45 -2.78
CA ALA A 6 19.95 -23.58 -3.03
C ALA A 6 18.71 -24.37 -3.49
N VAL A 7 18.89 -25.41 -4.31
CA VAL A 7 17.78 -26.31 -4.70
C VAL A 7 17.27 -27.09 -3.49
N LYS A 8 18.15 -27.61 -2.63
CA LYS A 8 17.75 -28.31 -1.40
C LYS A 8 16.93 -27.41 -0.46
N ILE A 9 17.28 -26.13 -0.36
CA ILE A 9 16.58 -25.16 0.48
C ILE A 9 15.16 -24.85 -0.04
N LEU A 10 14.97 -24.74 -1.37
CA LEU A 10 13.67 -24.40 -1.95
C LEU A 10 12.76 -25.61 -2.21
N PHE A 11 13.33 -26.77 -2.55
CA PHE A 11 12.59 -27.95 -3.02
C PHE A 11 12.73 -29.20 -2.12
N GLY A 12 13.66 -29.22 -1.16
CA GLY A 12 13.95 -30.38 -0.32
C GLY A 12 15.02 -31.32 -0.91
N GLU A 13 15.31 -32.44 -0.24
CA GLU A 13 16.45 -33.33 -0.56
C GLU A 13 16.38 -34.04 -1.93
N ALA A 14 15.25 -33.99 -2.65
CA ALA A 14 15.00 -34.82 -3.82
C ALA A 14 14.86 -34.05 -5.15
N ALA A 15 15.49 -32.88 -5.29
CA ALA A 15 15.37 -32.06 -6.51
C ALA A 15 16.67 -31.99 -7.31
N ASP A 16 16.62 -32.51 -8.54
CA ASP A 16 17.70 -32.44 -9.52
C ASP A 16 17.77 -31.07 -10.18
N LEU A 17 18.93 -30.42 -10.05
CA LEU A 17 19.20 -29.08 -10.58
C LEU A 17 18.99 -28.95 -12.10
N GLN A 18 19.10 -30.06 -12.84
CA GLN A 18 18.98 -30.08 -14.29
C GLN A 18 17.54 -30.04 -14.81
N ARG A 19 16.54 -30.30 -13.96
CA ARG A 19 15.12 -30.36 -14.38
C ARG A 19 14.31 -29.14 -13.95
N VAL A 20 14.89 -28.26 -13.13
CA VAL A 20 14.19 -27.12 -12.53
C VAL A 20 14.18 -25.92 -13.47
N THR A 21 12.98 -25.40 -13.75
CA THR A 21 12.76 -24.19 -14.54
C THR A 21 12.67 -22.94 -13.68
N ALA A 22 12.93 -21.76 -14.25
CA ALA A 22 12.85 -20.48 -13.52
C ALA A 22 11.43 -20.18 -12.98
N ALA A 23 10.38 -20.72 -13.61
CA ALA A 23 9.01 -20.61 -13.13
C ALA A 23 8.76 -21.45 -11.87
N GLU A 24 9.35 -22.65 -11.81
CA GLU A 24 9.26 -23.55 -10.66
C GLU A 24 10.02 -23.00 -9.46
N VAL A 25 11.20 -22.40 -9.66
CA VAL A 25 11.95 -21.69 -8.59
C VAL A 25 11.10 -20.61 -7.94
N LYS A 26 10.43 -19.78 -8.75
CA LYS A 26 9.54 -18.72 -8.25
C LYS A 26 8.29 -19.26 -7.56
N SER A 27 7.79 -20.42 -7.99
CA SER A 27 6.65 -21.09 -7.36
C SER A 27 7.02 -21.69 -5.99
N ALA A 28 8.14 -22.41 -5.92
CA ALA A 28 8.66 -23.01 -4.71
C ALA A 28 9.01 -21.96 -3.66
N PHE A 29 9.68 -20.87 -4.06
CA PHE A 29 9.95 -19.72 -3.20
C PHE A 29 8.67 -19.15 -2.55
N ARG A 30 7.62 -18.91 -3.35
CA ARG A 30 6.33 -18.38 -2.82
C ARG A 30 5.67 -19.35 -1.83
N ARG A 31 5.75 -20.65 -2.09
CA ARG A 31 5.22 -21.68 -1.18
C ARG A 31 5.98 -21.69 0.15
N ARG A 32 7.30 -21.59 0.10
CA ARG A 32 8.18 -21.61 1.28
C ARG A 32 8.11 -20.31 2.09
N VAL A 33 8.02 -19.14 1.45
CA VAL A 33 7.81 -17.87 2.16
C VAL A 33 6.48 -17.84 2.92
N ARG A 34 5.43 -18.46 2.36
CA ARG A 34 4.11 -18.52 3.01
C ARG A 34 4.14 -19.35 4.31
N THR A 35 4.99 -20.38 4.41
CA THR A 35 5.12 -21.16 5.65
C THR A 35 5.84 -20.40 6.77
N PHE A 36 6.65 -19.39 6.44
CA PHE A 36 7.36 -18.55 7.42
C PHE A 36 6.71 -17.17 7.64
N HIS A 37 5.49 -16.96 7.12
CA HIS A 37 4.75 -15.72 7.34
C HIS A 37 4.25 -15.65 8.80
N PRO A 38 4.31 -14.48 9.48
CA PRO A 38 3.92 -14.32 10.89
C PRO A 38 2.44 -14.62 11.19
N ASP A 39 1.62 -14.72 10.15
CA ASP A 39 0.18 -14.98 10.20
C ASP A 39 -0.16 -16.48 9.98
N SER A 40 0.86 -17.33 9.82
CA SER A 40 0.69 -18.79 9.77
C SER A 40 0.81 -19.38 11.18
N ALA A 41 -0.17 -20.21 11.57
CA ALA A 41 -0.37 -20.77 12.93
C ALA A 41 0.79 -21.59 13.54
N GLN A 42 1.94 -21.71 12.87
CA GLN A 42 3.11 -22.49 13.30
C GLN A 42 4.40 -21.64 13.43
N SER A 43 4.31 -20.31 13.34
CA SER A 43 5.49 -19.41 13.35
C SER A 43 6.09 -19.21 14.75
N VAL A 44 7.22 -19.85 15.05
CA VAL A 44 8.08 -19.53 16.20
C VAL A 44 8.91 -18.27 15.87
N ALA A 45 8.58 -17.15 16.51
CA ALA A 45 9.02 -15.79 16.15
C ALA A 45 10.55 -15.54 16.11
N GLN A 46 11.38 -16.44 16.67
CA GLN A 46 12.82 -16.23 16.79
C GLN A 46 13.65 -16.71 15.59
N HIS A 47 13.11 -17.53 14.67
CA HIS A 47 13.86 -18.07 13.52
C HIS A 47 13.37 -17.61 12.13
N CYS A 48 12.36 -16.74 12.06
CA CYS A 48 11.73 -16.36 10.79
C CYS A 48 12.61 -15.45 9.92
N GLY A 49 13.41 -14.55 10.51
CA GLY A 49 14.19 -13.55 9.77
C GLY A 49 15.36 -14.16 8.96
N GLU A 50 16.17 -14.98 9.62
CA GLU A 50 17.32 -15.65 9.01
C GLU A 50 16.87 -16.69 7.96
N ALA A 51 15.78 -17.42 8.25
CA ALA A 51 15.20 -18.38 7.32
C ALA A 51 14.69 -17.71 6.02
N VAL A 52 14.02 -16.56 6.12
CA VAL A 52 13.53 -15.83 4.94
C VAL A 52 14.68 -15.22 4.13
N SER A 53 15.73 -14.71 4.78
CA SER A 53 16.93 -14.20 4.11
C SER A 53 17.62 -15.31 3.30
N SER A 54 17.74 -16.51 3.87
CA SER A 54 18.27 -17.69 3.19
C SER A 54 17.43 -18.09 1.97
N LEU A 55 16.10 -18.03 2.05
CA LEU A 55 15.19 -18.31 0.93
C LEU A 55 15.33 -17.31 -0.23
N VAL A 56 15.54 -16.03 0.08
CA VAL A 56 15.77 -14.99 -0.94
C VAL A 56 17.09 -15.22 -1.65
N SER A 57 18.16 -15.48 -0.90
CA SER A 57 19.48 -15.81 -1.44
C SER A 57 19.42 -17.06 -2.34
N ALA A 58 18.70 -18.10 -1.92
CA ALA A 58 18.51 -19.32 -2.70
C ALA A 58 17.78 -19.09 -4.03
N ARG A 59 16.74 -18.26 -4.03
CA ARG A 59 16.01 -17.89 -5.24
C ARG A 59 16.92 -17.18 -6.24
N ASP A 60 17.69 -16.21 -5.78
CA ASP A 60 18.48 -15.35 -6.66
C ASP A 60 19.63 -16.11 -7.31
N ILE A 61 20.34 -16.93 -6.53
CA ILE A 61 21.41 -17.81 -7.02
C ILE A 61 20.89 -18.77 -8.10
N LEU A 62 19.68 -19.34 -7.95
CA LEU A 62 19.11 -20.26 -8.94
C LEU A 62 18.65 -19.56 -10.21
N ILE A 63 18.06 -18.37 -10.10
CA ILE A 63 17.66 -17.58 -11.26
C ILE A 63 18.90 -17.20 -12.08
N GLU A 64 19.98 -16.80 -11.41
CA GLU A 64 21.25 -16.46 -12.05
C GLU A 64 21.95 -17.66 -12.69
N HIS A 65 21.94 -18.82 -12.02
CA HIS A 65 22.49 -20.06 -12.56
C HIS A 65 21.73 -20.54 -13.80
N LEU A 66 20.39 -20.47 -13.79
CA LEU A 66 19.58 -20.83 -14.95
C LEU A 66 19.77 -19.85 -16.12
N ALA A 67 19.92 -18.55 -15.85
CA ALA A 67 20.19 -17.55 -16.87
C ALA A 67 21.60 -17.71 -17.50
N SER A 68 22.60 -18.06 -16.70
CA SER A 68 23.96 -18.32 -17.19
C SER A 68 24.07 -19.66 -17.93
N ALA A 69 23.33 -20.69 -17.53
CA ALA A 69 23.21 -21.95 -18.27
C ALA A 69 22.55 -21.76 -19.64
N GLN A 70 21.49 -20.94 -19.74
CA GLN A 70 20.87 -20.59 -21.02
C GLN A 70 21.81 -19.80 -21.95
N LYS A 71 22.63 -18.89 -21.39
CA LYS A 71 23.66 -18.17 -22.17
C LYS A 71 24.80 -19.07 -22.63
N LYS A 72 25.19 -20.09 -21.84
CA LYS A 72 26.21 -21.08 -22.23
C LYS A 72 25.70 -22.11 -23.26
N ALA A 73 24.40 -22.42 -23.24
CA ALA A 73 23.76 -23.27 -24.26
C ALA A 73 23.54 -22.53 -25.59
N ALA A 74 23.48 -21.19 -25.57
CA ALA A 74 23.40 -20.33 -26.75
C ALA A 74 24.81 -19.99 -27.30
N GLY A 75 25.49 -20.98 -27.85
CA GLY A 75 26.62 -20.74 -28.78
C GLY A 75 26.14 -20.13 -30.11
N PRO A 76 27.06 -19.68 -31.00
CA PRO A 76 26.68 -19.02 -32.24
C PRO A 76 25.94 -20.02 -33.14
N ALA A 77 24.69 -19.69 -33.48
CA ALA A 77 23.78 -20.57 -34.18
C ALA A 77 24.24 -20.84 -35.63
N PRO A 78 24.33 -22.10 -36.08
CA PRO A 78 24.35 -22.38 -37.51
C PRO A 78 22.93 -22.24 -38.07
N ALA A 79 22.82 -21.57 -39.22
CA ALA A 79 21.58 -21.46 -39.99
C ALA A 79 21.05 -22.86 -40.31
N ARG A 80 19.79 -23.14 -39.93
CA ARG A 80 19.07 -24.35 -40.38
C ARG A 80 17.78 -23.97 -41.10
N PRO A 81 17.41 -24.76 -42.14
CA PRO A 81 16.40 -24.41 -43.11
C PRO A 81 14.98 -24.56 -42.57
N SER A 82 14.11 -23.70 -43.09
CA SER A 82 12.68 -23.66 -42.87
C SER A 82 12.00 -24.98 -43.22
N THR A 83 11.37 -25.61 -42.23
CA THR A 83 10.36 -26.67 -42.41
C THR A 83 8.96 -26.05 -42.39
N PRO A 84 8.01 -26.56 -43.19
CA PRO A 84 6.73 -25.92 -43.39
C PRO A 84 5.79 -26.10 -42.18
N PHE A 85 5.02 -25.04 -41.96
CA PHE A 85 4.01 -24.81 -40.94
C PHE A 85 3.16 -26.03 -40.57
N SER A 86 3.25 -26.40 -39.28
CA SER A 86 2.25 -27.21 -38.60
C SER A 86 1.21 -26.28 -37.97
N THR A 87 0.05 -26.18 -38.62
CA THR A 87 -1.11 -25.41 -38.18
C THR A 87 -1.85 -26.12 -37.05
N TYR A 88 -1.27 -26.12 -35.85
CA TYR A 88 -2.07 -26.32 -34.64
C TYR A 88 -2.45 -24.96 -34.06
N VAL A 89 -3.73 -24.61 -34.22
CA VAL A 89 -4.36 -23.45 -33.61
C VAL A 89 -4.23 -23.60 -32.10
N ARG A 90 -3.32 -22.84 -31.50
CA ARG A 90 -3.15 -22.77 -30.05
C ARG A 90 -4.45 -22.22 -29.47
N PRO A 91 -5.20 -22.95 -28.62
CA PRO A 91 -6.41 -22.43 -28.02
C PRO A 91 -6.06 -21.15 -27.26
N THR A 92 -6.62 -20.03 -27.73
CA THR A 92 -6.44 -18.74 -27.09
C THR A 92 -7.12 -18.85 -25.73
N VAL A 93 -6.33 -18.88 -24.66
CA VAL A 93 -6.86 -18.71 -23.30
C VAL A 93 -7.52 -17.35 -23.27
N VAL A 94 -8.84 -17.32 -23.42
CA VAL A 94 -9.64 -16.12 -23.26
C VAL A 94 -9.42 -15.69 -21.82
N ARG A 95 -8.55 -14.69 -21.63
CA ARG A 95 -8.40 -14.06 -20.33
C ARG A 95 -9.79 -13.59 -19.93
N PRO A 96 -10.32 -14.01 -18.77
CA PRO A 96 -11.63 -13.53 -18.33
C PRO A 96 -11.58 -12.00 -18.35
N VAL A 97 -12.45 -11.39 -19.16
CA VAL A 97 -12.63 -9.95 -19.25
C VAL A 97 -13.02 -9.50 -17.85
N ARG A 98 -12.05 -8.93 -17.12
CA ARG A 98 -12.35 -8.34 -15.81
C ARG A 98 -13.36 -7.21 -16.07
N PRO A 99 -14.46 -7.14 -15.33
CA PRO A 99 -15.38 -6.02 -15.46
C PRO A 99 -14.58 -4.75 -15.24
N VAL A 100 -14.55 -3.88 -16.25
CA VAL A 100 -13.90 -2.57 -16.16
C VAL A 100 -14.76 -1.78 -15.17
N VAL A 101 -14.23 -1.56 -13.97
CA VAL A 101 -14.86 -0.61 -13.04
C VAL A 101 -14.64 0.76 -13.63
N GLU A 102 -15.69 1.33 -14.20
CA GLU A 102 -15.66 2.66 -14.81
C GLU A 102 -15.68 3.75 -13.72
N LYS A 103 -14.82 4.75 -13.90
CA LYS A 103 -14.75 5.96 -13.08
C LYS A 103 -15.94 6.86 -13.40
N ILE A 104 -16.57 7.45 -12.39
CA ILE A 104 -17.65 8.41 -12.62
C ILE A 104 -17.05 9.66 -13.30
N PRO A 105 -17.66 10.18 -14.39
CA PRO A 105 -17.19 11.40 -15.03
C PRO A 105 -17.20 12.60 -14.07
N LYS A 106 -16.34 13.59 -14.34
CA LYS A 106 -16.25 14.82 -13.54
C LYS A 106 -17.59 15.56 -13.58
N LYS A 107 -18.02 16.07 -12.43
CA LYS A 107 -19.33 16.73 -12.26
C LYS A 107 -19.22 18.19 -12.69
N GLU A 108 -19.93 18.58 -13.73
CA GLU A 108 -19.78 19.91 -14.36
C GLU A 108 -20.10 21.09 -13.41
N HIS A 109 -21.02 20.91 -12.46
CA HIS A 109 -21.43 21.95 -11.51
C HIS A 109 -20.57 22.03 -10.25
N GLU A 110 -19.56 21.16 -10.10
CA GLU A 110 -18.70 21.17 -8.93
C GLU A 110 -17.45 22.03 -9.12
N ARG A 111 -16.89 22.50 -8.01
CA ARG A 111 -15.79 23.46 -8.03
C ARG A 111 -14.46 22.72 -8.10
N TYR A 112 -13.81 22.80 -9.25
CA TYR A 112 -12.43 22.33 -9.44
C TYR A 112 -11.43 23.48 -9.31
N TYR A 113 -10.21 23.14 -8.93
CA TYR A 113 -9.12 24.10 -8.87
C TYR A 113 -8.73 24.60 -10.27
N LYS A 114 -8.43 25.91 -10.39
CA LYS A 114 -8.04 26.56 -11.66
C LYS A 114 -6.80 27.47 -11.53
N GLY A 115 -6.12 27.43 -10.38
CA GLY A 115 -4.99 28.32 -10.07
C GLY A 115 -3.63 27.67 -10.26
N VAL A 116 -2.60 28.36 -9.77
CA VAL A 116 -1.20 27.87 -9.79
C VAL A 116 -1.02 26.72 -8.80
N PHE A 117 -0.24 25.70 -9.14
CA PHE A 117 -0.03 24.59 -8.21
C PHE A 117 0.72 25.05 -6.93
N PRO A 118 0.28 24.65 -5.72
CA PRO A 118 0.86 25.15 -4.47
C PRO A 118 2.36 24.85 -4.29
N THR A 119 3.06 25.73 -3.59
CA THR A 119 4.51 25.66 -3.30
C THR A 119 4.82 25.16 -1.88
N TYR A 120 3.84 24.56 -1.19
CA TYR A 120 3.98 24.03 0.16
C TYR A 120 3.56 22.56 0.22
N LYS A 121 3.91 21.85 1.30
CA LYS A 121 3.57 20.43 1.46
C LYS A 121 2.07 20.21 1.49
N LEU A 122 1.60 19.27 0.68
CA LEU A 122 0.18 18.95 0.58
C LEU A 122 -0.14 17.63 1.29
N LYS A 123 -1.27 17.61 1.98
CA LYS A 123 -1.94 16.37 2.39
C LYS A 123 -2.65 15.76 1.19
N PHE A 124 -2.93 14.45 1.22
CA PHE A 124 -3.46 13.72 0.07
C PHE A 124 -4.73 14.32 -0.54
N GLY A 125 -5.73 14.68 0.29
CA GLY A 125 -6.95 15.31 -0.19
C GLY A 125 -6.70 16.69 -0.85
N GLN A 126 -5.80 17.49 -0.29
CA GLN A 126 -5.42 18.78 -0.88
C GLN A 126 -4.72 18.57 -2.23
N PHE A 127 -3.79 17.62 -2.29
CA PHE A 127 -3.07 17.29 -3.51
C PHE A 127 -4.04 16.90 -4.63
N LEU A 128 -5.02 16.02 -4.36
CA LEU A 128 -6.02 15.62 -5.34
C LEU A 128 -6.87 16.80 -5.84
N TYR A 129 -7.24 17.72 -4.94
CA TYR A 129 -8.01 18.91 -5.31
C TYR A 129 -7.21 19.85 -6.22
N PHE A 130 -5.96 20.16 -5.85
CA PHE A 130 -5.09 21.01 -6.67
C PHE A 130 -4.65 20.34 -7.97
N ALA A 131 -4.60 19.00 -8.00
CA ALA A 131 -4.39 18.20 -9.21
C ALA A 131 -5.63 18.17 -10.13
N THR A 132 -6.76 18.77 -9.72
CA THR A 132 -8.05 18.74 -10.42
C THR A 132 -8.67 17.35 -10.57
N GLU A 133 -8.21 16.38 -9.78
CA GLU A 133 -8.73 15.00 -9.77
C GLU A 133 -10.07 14.89 -9.04
N ILE A 134 -10.25 15.72 -8.01
CA ILE A 134 -11.48 15.80 -7.22
C ILE A 134 -11.95 17.24 -7.14
N SER A 135 -13.25 17.43 -6.94
CA SER A 135 -13.80 18.75 -6.64
C SER A 135 -13.60 19.15 -5.18
N TRP A 136 -13.84 20.42 -4.86
CA TRP A 136 -13.92 20.88 -3.47
C TRP A 136 -14.99 20.14 -2.68
N GLN A 137 -16.14 19.88 -3.31
CA GLN A 137 -17.26 19.16 -2.70
C GLN A 137 -16.89 17.71 -2.39
N ASP A 138 -16.19 17.02 -3.30
CA ASP A 138 -15.66 15.68 -3.08
C ASP A 138 -14.69 15.65 -1.88
N LEU A 139 -13.80 16.65 -1.80
CA LEU A 139 -12.87 16.77 -0.68
C LEU A 139 -13.60 16.95 0.65
N VAL A 140 -14.59 17.86 0.71
CA VAL A 140 -15.39 18.09 1.92
C VAL A 140 -16.17 16.83 2.32
N ARG A 141 -16.83 16.16 1.37
CA ARG A 141 -17.55 14.91 1.65
C ARG A 141 -16.61 13.81 2.16
N GLY A 142 -15.43 13.66 1.54
CA GLY A 142 -14.43 12.70 1.98
C GLY A 142 -13.88 12.99 3.38
N MET A 143 -13.60 14.26 3.70
CA MET A 143 -13.18 14.65 5.06
C MET A 143 -14.27 14.39 6.10
N ARG A 144 -15.53 14.68 5.77
CA ARG A 144 -16.68 14.39 6.64
C ARG A 144 -16.83 12.89 6.86
N TRP A 145 -16.81 12.09 5.79
CA TRP A 145 -16.81 10.63 5.88
C TRP A 145 -15.69 10.13 6.79
N GLN A 146 -14.46 10.60 6.58
CA GLN A 146 -13.31 10.15 7.37
C GLN A 146 -13.44 10.51 8.87
N ARG A 147 -14.05 11.66 9.17
CA ARG A 147 -14.31 12.10 10.54
C ARG A 147 -15.41 11.25 11.19
N ASP A 148 -16.48 10.98 10.45
CA ASP A 148 -17.64 10.24 10.97
C ASP A 148 -17.29 8.76 11.22
N GLN A 149 -16.25 8.23 10.58
CA GLN A 149 -15.70 6.89 10.86
C GLN A 149 -14.73 6.85 12.06
N ARG A 150 -14.34 7.99 12.64
CA ARG A 150 -13.41 8.04 13.78
C ARG A 150 -14.19 7.74 15.06
N PRO A 151 -13.93 6.62 15.77
CA PRO A 151 -14.67 6.31 16.99
C PRO A 151 -14.44 7.41 18.03
N PRO A 152 -15.47 7.86 18.76
CA PRO A 152 -15.32 8.90 19.77
C PRO A 152 -14.37 8.44 20.87
N TYR A 153 -13.50 9.35 21.32
CA TYR A 153 -12.43 9.00 22.26
C TYR A 153 -12.95 8.39 23.57
N GLY A 154 -13.99 8.99 24.15
CA GLY A 154 -14.63 8.49 25.37
C GLY A 154 -15.27 7.11 25.19
N GLU A 155 -15.85 6.82 24.02
CA GLU A 155 -16.46 5.50 23.73
C GLU A 155 -15.39 4.41 23.66
N ILE A 156 -14.22 4.69 23.08
CA ILE A 156 -13.09 3.73 23.07
C ILE A 156 -12.63 3.46 24.51
N ALA A 157 -12.45 4.52 25.31
CA ALA A 157 -12.02 4.41 26.70
C ALA A 157 -13.02 3.63 27.55
N LYS A 158 -14.33 3.84 27.32
CA LYS A 158 -15.41 3.09 27.96
C LYS A 158 -15.42 1.63 27.55
N ALA A 159 -15.28 1.34 26.25
CA ALA A 159 -15.24 -0.04 25.75
C ALA A 159 -14.07 -0.85 26.34
N TRP A 160 -12.98 -0.19 26.72
CA TRP A 160 -11.82 -0.82 27.39
C TRP A 160 -11.91 -0.82 28.92
N GLY A 161 -13.01 -0.31 29.48
CA GLY A 161 -13.21 -0.23 30.93
C GLY A 161 -12.34 0.80 31.64
N TRP A 162 -11.75 1.75 30.92
CA TRP A 162 -10.90 2.80 31.50
C TRP A 162 -11.67 4.03 31.94
N LEU A 163 -12.83 4.29 31.34
CA LEU A 163 -13.76 5.35 31.74
C LEU A 163 -15.17 4.80 31.88
N THR A 164 -15.92 5.35 32.82
CA THR A 164 -17.37 5.14 32.92
C THR A 164 -18.13 6.27 32.23
N ASP A 165 -19.45 6.10 32.02
CA ASP A 165 -20.30 7.19 31.52
C ASP A 165 -20.24 8.43 32.42
N LYS A 166 -20.12 8.24 33.75
CA LYS A 166 -19.98 9.34 34.70
C LYS A 166 -18.67 10.10 34.47
N ASP A 167 -17.57 9.39 34.29
CA ASP A 167 -16.26 10.00 34.03
C ASP A 167 -16.26 10.80 32.73
N ILE A 168 -16.91 10.28 31.68
CA ILE A 168 -17.06 11.00 30.40
C ILE A 168 -17.84 12.31 30.59
N GLN A 169 -18.91 12.32 31.39
CA GLN A 169 -19.66 13.53 31.68
C GLN A 169 -18.83 14.53 32.49
N ILE A 170 -18.05 14.07 33.47
CA ILE A 170 -17.14 14.92 34.24
C ILE A 170 -16.14 15.62 33.30
N VAL A 171 -15.51 14.87 32.38
CA VAL A 171 -14.55 15.46 31.42
C VAL A 171 -15.22 16.47 30.49
N ARG A 172 -16.47 16.21 30.06
CA ARG A 172 -17.23 17.15 29.20
C ARG A 172 -17.64 18.41 29.95
N ALA A 173 -17.97 18.29 31.24
CA ALA A 173 -18.37 19.40 32.09
C ALA A 173 -17.18 20.26 32.54
N ALA A 174 -15.96 19.73 32.54
CA ALA A 174 -14.72 20.45 32.87
C ALA A 174 -14.32 21.46 31.78
N THR A 175 -15.09 22.54 31.66
CA THR A 175 -14.84 23.64 30.71
C THR A 175 -13.71 24.56 31.14
N ASP A 176 -13.41 24.59 32.44
CA ASP A 176 -12.33 25.33 33.10
C ASP A 176 -10.94 24.77 32.76
N ILE A 177 -10.84 23.46 32.50
CA ILE A 177 -9.59 22.82 32.09
C ILE A 177 -9.39 23.02 30.58
N PRO A 178 -8.32 23.68 30.13
CA PRO A 178 -8.03 23.82 28.71
C PRO A 178 -7.56 22.48 28.10
N GLY A 179 -7.70 22.34 26.78
CA GLY A 179 -7.19 21.19 26.03
C GLY A 179 -8.27 20.27 25.46
N VAL A 180 -7.82 19.23 24.76
CA VAL A 180 -8.72 18.23 24.17
C VAL A 180 -9.19 17.22 25.21
N PHE A 181 -10.26 16.47 24.92
CA PHE A 181 -10.86 15.51 25.85
C PHE A 181 -9.84 14.59 26.56
N GLY A 182 -8.88 14.03 25.81
CA GLY A 182 -7.86 13.14 26.38
C GLY A 182 -6.90 13.84 27.35
N GLU A 183 -6.52 15.09 27.08
CA GLU A 183 -5.68 15.89 27.98
C GLU A 183 -6.44 16.22 29.26
N LYS A 184 -7.70 16.67 29.13
CA LYS A 184 -8.58 16.93 30.27
C LYS A 184 -8.74 15.69 31.15
N ALA A 185 -9.00 14.53 30.55
CA ALA A 185 -9.14 13.27 31.29
C ALA A 185 -7.87 12.88 32.07
N VAL A 186 -6.69 13.21 31.54
CA VAL A 186 -5.41 13.01 32.23
C VAL A 186 -5.25 14.00 33.38
N THR A 187 -5.54 15.28 33.15
CA THR A 187 -5.50 16.32 34.20
C THR A 187 -6.45 16.03 35.35
N LEU A 188 -7.63 15.46 35.05
CA LEU A 188 -8.62 15.03 36.05
C LEU A 188 -8.24 13.73 36.77
N GLY A 189 -7.12 13.09 36.42
CA GLY A 189 -6.68 11.82 37.01
C GLY A 189 -7.52 10.60 36.60
N LEU A 190 -8.44 10.76 35.64
CA LEU A 190 -9.32 9.69 35.15
C LEU A 190 -8.60 8.75 34.18
N LEU A 191 -7.58 9.25 33.49
CA LEU A 191 -6.70 8.46 32.64
C LEU A 191 -5.23 8.74 32.96
N THR A 192 -4.40 7.72 32.81
CA THR A 192 -2.95 7.92 32.78
C THR A 192 -2.49 8.47 31.42
N PRO A 193 -1.36 9.21 31.34
CA PRO A 193 -0.81 9.67 30.06
C PRO A 193 -0.56 8.53 29.06
N LYS A 194 -0.20 7.34 29.56
CA LYS A 194 0.02 6.14 28.74
C LYS A 194 -1.29 5.65 28.13
N GLN A 195 -2.35 5.50 28.93
CA GLN A 195 -3.68 5.14 28.42
C GLN A 195 -4.17 6.16 27.39
N ALA A 196 -3.97 7.45 27.68
CA ALA A 196 -4.38 8.50 26.76
C ALA A 196 -3.68 8.40 25.39
N ALA A 197 -2.36 8.14 25.39
CA ALA A 197 -1.59 7.93 24.18
C ALA A 197 -2.01 6.65 23.41
N PHE A 198 -2.33 5.57 24.13
CA PHE A 198 -2.86 4.34 23.53
C PHE A 198 -4.19 4.57 22.82
N LEU A 199 -5.13 5.31 23.43
CA LEU A 199 -6.40 5.67 22.82
C LEU A 199 -6.21 6.49 21.55
N VAL A 200 -5.32 7.49 21.55
CA VAL A 200 -5.00 8.28 20.35
C VAL A 200 -4.45 7.39 19.25
N ARG A 201 -3.51 6.49 19.58
CA ARG A 201 -2.92 5.56 18.59
C ARG A 201 -3.96 4.63 18.00
N HIS A 202 -4.86 4.08 18.82
CA HIS A 202 -5.94 3.22 18.35
C HIS A 202 -6.91 3.99 17.47
N GLN A 203 -7.33 5.17 17.89
CA GLN A 203 -8.23 6.02 17.12
C GLN A 203 -7.62 6.41 15.75
N HIS A 204 -6.31 6.65 15.69
CA HIS A 204 -5.59 6.90 14.43
C HIS A 204 -5.55 5.65 13.53
N HIS A 205 -5.37 4.44 14.09
CA HIS A 205 -5.37 3.20 13.32
C HIS A 205 -6.76 2.80 12.82
N SER A 206 -7.82 3.11 13.59
CA SER A 206 -9.20 2.80 13.20
C SER A 206 -9.76 3.78 12.16
N GLN A 207 -9.13 4.95 11.98
CA GLN A 207 -9.60 5.93 11.01
C GLN A 207 -9.23 5.47 9.59
N PRO A 208 -10.22 5.31 8.68
CA PRO A 208 -9.93 4.86 7.33
C PRO A 208 -9.13 5.90 6.55
N ARG A 209 -8.40 5.45 5.52
CA ARG A 209 -7.63 6.37 4.69
C ARG A 209 -8.57 7.15 3.79
N LEU A 210 -8.33 8.45 3.64
CA LEU A 210 -9.16 9.30 2.77
C LEU A 210 -9.25 8.78 1.32
N GLY A 211 -8.21 8.10 0.82
CA GLY A 211 -8.24 7.47 -0.51
C GLY A 211 -9.31 6.37 -0.67
N GLU A 212 -9.68 5.68 0.41
CA GLU A 212 -10.70 4.63 0.40
C GLU A 212 -12.09 5.20 0.08
N TYR A 213 -12.40 6.40 0.56
CA TYR A 213 -13.63 7.11 0.22
C TYR A 213 -13.75 7.31 -1.29
N PHE A 214 -12.71 7.85 -1.93
CA PHE A 214 -12.74 8.14 -3.36
C PHE A 214 -12.85 6.86 -4.20
N VAL A 215 -12.31 5.74 -3.72
CA VAL A 215 -12.49 4.43 -4.36
C VAL A 215 -13.91 3.91 -4.20
N LYS A 216 -14.46 4.00 -2.99
CA LYS A 216 -15.83 3.55 -2.69
C LYS A 216 -16.87 4.31 -3.51
N GLU A 217 -16.70 5.62 -3.62
CA GLU A 217 -17.57 6.50 -4.41
C GLU A 217 -17.24 6.47 -5.91
N ARG A 218 -16.32 5.61 -6.36
CA ARG A 218 -15.87 5.49 -7.77
C ARG A 218 -15.39 6.81 -8.40
N ILE A 219 -14.94 7.74 -7.55
CA ILE A 219 -14.30 9.00 -7.94
C ILE A 219 -12.88 8.72 -8.41
N LEU A 220 -12.18 7.77 -7.79
CA LEU A 220 -10.87 7.29 -8.17
C LEU A 220 -10.84 5.76 -8.23
N LEU A 221 -10.01 5.20 -9.09
CA LEU A 221 -9.69 3.78 -9.10
C LEU A 221 -8.56 3.48 -8.10
N PRO A 222 -8.46 2.25 -7.56
CA PRO A 222 -7.42 1.91 -6.60
C PRO A 222 -5.99 2.17 -7.08
N HIS A 223 -5.74 1.98 -8.39
CA HIS A 223 -4.44 2.25 -8.98
C HIS A 223 -4.16 3.75 -9.11
N GLU A 224 -5.17 4.58 -9.39
CA GLU A 224 -5.05 6.04 -9.45
C GLU A 224 -4.67 6.59 -8.07
N VAL A 225 -5.29 6.09 -6.99
CA VAL A 225 -4.90 6.47 -5.61
C VAL A 225 -3.41 6.22 -5.37
N THR A 226 -2.90 5.08 -5.81
CA THR A 226 -1.47 4.73 -5.66
C THR A 226 -0.58 5.64 -6.50
N GLN A 227 -0.99 5.99 -7.72
CA GLN A 227 -0.27 6.91 -8.60
C GLN A 227 -0.22 8.33 -8.01
N HIS A 228 -1.35 8.84 -7.54
CA HIS A 228 -1.43 10.17 -6.92
C HIS A 228 -0.66 10.25 -5.60
N LEU A 229 -0.65 9.19 -4.79
CA LEU A 229 0.19 9.14 -3.58
C LEU A 229 1.68 9.28 -3.92
N LYS A 230 2.15 8.58 -4.96
CA LYS A 230 3.55 8.71 -5.43
C LYS A 230 3.84 10.10 -5.97
N ALA A 231 2.91 10.68 -6.75
CA ALA A 231 3.06 12.03 -7.27
C ALA A 231 3.11 13.07 -6.14
N MET A 232 2.23 12.96 -5.14
CA MET A 232 2.23 13.81 -3.95
C MET A 232 3.54 13.70 -3.16
N GLN A 233 4.05 12.48 -2.95
CA GLN A 233 5.33 12.27 -2.28
C GLN A 233 6.47 12.97 -3.01
N ARG A 234 6.55 12.82 -4.34
CA ARG A 234 7.55 13.52 -5.16
C ARG A 234 7.43 15.04 -5.04
N HIS A 235 6.20 15.56 -5.09
CA HIS A 235 5.92 16.98 -4.89
C HIS A 235 6.42 17.45 -3.52
N ASN A 236 5.98 16.80 -2.44
CA ASN A 236 6.36 17.17 -1.07
C ASN A 236 7.88 17.10 -0.86
N SER A 237 8.55 16.08 -1.40
CA SER A 237 10.01 15.98 -1.34
C SER A 237 10.72 17.06 -2.16
N SER A 238 10.11 17.56 -3.24
CA SER A 238 10.64 18.69 -4.00
C SER A 238 10.53 20.00 -3.22
N ILE A 239 9.40 20.21 -2.56
CA ILE A 239 9.21 21.35 -1.65
C ILE A 239 10.24 21.31 -0.51
N GLU A 240 10.49 20.14 0.08
CA GLU A 240 11.51 19.97 1.13
C GLU A 240 12.92 20.34 0.67
N ARG A 241 13.25 20.05 -0.59
CA ARG A 241 14.55 20.37 -1.19
C ARG A 241 14.65 21.81 -1.70
N GLY A 242 13.58 22.59 -1.66
CA GLY A 242 13.54 23.94 -2.23
C GLY A 242 13.56 23.98 -3.77
N THR A 243 13.38 22.83 -4.44
CA THR A 243 13.38 22.74 -5.92
C THR A 243 12.06 23.17 -6.56
N GLY A 244 11.10 23.64 -5.76
CA GLY A 244 9.81 24.14 -6.21
C GLY A 244 8.76 23.05 -6.44
N PRO A 245 7.53 23.43 -6.83
CA PRO A 245 6.42 22.49 -6.97
C PRO A 245 6.59 21.59 -8.20
N VAL A 246 6.40 20.29 -8.00
CA VAL A 246 6.30 19.33 -9.11
C VAL A 246 4.82 19.08 -9.39
N PRO A 247 4.26 19.52 -10.54
CA PRO A 247 2.87 19.26 -10.87
C PRO A 247 2.63 17.77 -11.17
N PRO A 248 1.41 17.27 -10.93
CA PRO A 248 1.01 15.93 -11.33
C PRO A 248 0.95 15.79 -12.86
N PHE A 249 0.95 14.53 -13.31
CA PHE A 249 0.96 14.10 -14.70
C PHE A 249 0.18 15.03 -15.64
N ASN A 250 0.92 15.65 -16.57
CA ASN A 250 0.48 16.57 -17.62
C ASN A 250 0.00 17.96 -17.14
N PRO A 251 0.88 18.97 -17.13
CA PRO A 251 0.51 20.32 -16.72
C PRO A 251 -0.20 21.04 -17.86
N ALA A 252 -1.53 20.93 -17.92
CA ALA A 252 -2.33 21.93 -18.60
C ALA A 252 -2.29 23.21 -17.74
N GLY A 253 -1.22 24.01 -17.85
CA GLY A 253 -1.17 25.33 -17.21
C GLY A 253 0.14 25.78 -16.58
N TYR A 254 1.30 25.30 -17.03
CA TYR A 254 2.56 26.00 -16.72
C TYR A 254 2.81 27.09 -17.78
N VAL A 255 2.49 28.34 -17.43
CA VAL A 255 3.14 29.49 -18.07
C VAL A 255 4.49 29.64 -17.39
N ARG A 256 5.57 29.58 -18.19
CA ARG A 256 6.95 29.81 -17.74
C ARG A 256 7.15 31.26 -17.30
#